data_AF-A0A413UCY9-F1
#
_entry.id   AF-A0A413UCY9-F1
#
_cell.length_a   1.000
_cell.length_b   1.000
_cell.length_c   1.000
_cell.angle_alpha   90.00
_cell.angle_beta   90.00
_cell.angle_gamma   90.00
#
_symmetry.space_group_name_H-M   'P 1'
#
loop_
_entity.id
_entity.type
_entity.pdbx_description
1 polymer ?
#
loop_
_entity_poly.entity_id
_entity_poly.type
_entity_poly.pdbx_seq_one_letter_code
_entity_poly.pdbx_strand_id
1 'polypeptide(L)'
;MKTIQRTLGIFIVLFSILVMPVQAKENSSSSWMESIAKDTKLSELSIPGTHDSATQYVSLSPIFQCQDTDIQTQLENVYHYLDIRLVLKNDNLILKHNFAKCRKDKSLFSRPLTLDDVLEDVYFFLGSKSI
;
A
#
# COMPACT_ATOMS: atom_id res chain seq x y z
N MET A 1 0.52 -15.60 52.52
CA MET A 1 0.52 -15.64 51.04
C MET A 1 -0.17 -14.41 50.41
N LYS A 2 0.06 -13.18 50.89
CA LYS A 2 -0.53 -11.95 50.28
C LYS A 2 0.50 -10.89 49.89
N THR A 3 1.77 -11.06 50.26
CA THR A 3 2.84 -10.09 49.98
C THR A 3 3.53 -10.33 48.63
N ILE A 4 3.53 -11.56 48.12
CA ILE A 4 4.26 -11.95 46.89
C ILE A 4 3.53 -11.52 45.61
N GLN A 5 2.20 -11.40 45.61
CA GLN A 5 1.45 -11.01 44.41
C GLN A 5 1.51 -9.50 44.09
N ARG A 6 1.89 -8.63 45.04
CA ARG A 6 1.98 -7.18 44.80
C ARG A 6 3.31 -6.75 44.20
N THR A 7 4.40 -7.50 44.45
CA THR A 7 5.73 -7.17 43.92
C THR A 7 5.88 -7.59 42.46
N LEU A 8 5.22 -8.68 42.04
CA LEU A 8 5.28 -9.18 40.66
C LEU A 8 4.47 -8.31 39.68
N GLY A 9 3.33 -7.76 40.13
CA GLY A 9 2.50 -6.86 39.33
C GLY A 9 3.15 -5.51 39.02
N ILE A 10 4.00 -5.00 39.92
CA ILE A 10 4.72 -3.73 39.72
C ILE A 10 5.87 -3.91 38.71
N PHE A 11 6.51 -5.09 38.67
CA PHE A 11 7.62 -5.37 37.74
C PHE A 11 7.16 -5.51 36.28
N ILE A 12 5.98 -6.07 36.02
CA ILE A 12 5.43 -6.20 34.66
C ILE A 12 4.96 -4.83 34.12
N VAL A 13 4.43 -3.95 34.98
CA VAL A 13 3.99 -2.61 34.55
C VAL A 13 5.18 -1.69 34.23
N LEU A 14 6.32 -1.87 34.91
CA LEU A 14 7.54 -1.08 34.66
C LEU A 14 8.34 -1.53 33.43
N PHE A 15 8.27 -2.81 33.03
CA PHE A 15 9.01 -3.31 31.87
C PHE A 15 8.34 -2.92 30.53
N SER A 16 7.04 -2.67 30.52
CA SER A 16 6.29 -2.25 29.34
C SER A 16 6.55 -0.79 28.90
N ILE A 17 7.23 0.01 29.73
CA ILE A 17 7.49 1.44 29.46
C ILE A 17 8.86 1.67 28.79
N LEU A 18 9.69 0.63 28.65
CA LEU A 18 11.05 0.74 28.11
C LEU A 18 11.23 0.25 26.67
N VAL A 19 10.18 -0.25 26.01
CA VAL A 19 10.22 -0.48 24.56
C VAL A 19 9.86 0.83 23.88
N MET A 20 10.85 1.70 23.70
CA MET A 20 10.70 2.74 22.67
C MET A 20 10.58 2.02 21.33
N PRO A 21 9.54 2.28 20.51
CA PRO A 21 9.56 1.79 19.15
C PRO A 21 10.82 2.37 18.49
N VAL A 22 11.69 1.50 17.99
CA VAL A 22 12.69 1.91 17.00
C VAL A 22 11.89 2.38 15.80
N GLN A 23 11.63 3.68 15.74
CA GLN A 23 11.11 4.31 14.55
C GLN A 23 12.31 4.46 13.62
N ALA A 24 12.38 3.63 12.58
CA ALA A 24 13.30 3.90 11.48
C ALA A 24 12.99 5.31 10.95
N LYS A 25 14.04 6.06 10.59
CA LYS A 25 13.86 7.34 9.89
C LYS A 25 13.36 7.02 8.49
N GLU A 26 12.04 6.89 8.36
CA GLU A 26 11.33 6.83 7.09
C GLU A 26 11.60 8.14 6.36
N ASN A 27 12.51 8.12 5.40
CA ASN A 27 12.59 9.18 4.41
C ASN A 27 11.33 9.00 3.54
N SER A 28 10.21 9.58 3.99
CA SER A 28 8.88 9.49 3.38
C SER A 28 8.78 10.27 2.05
N SER A 29 9.88 10.36 1.33
CA SER A 29 9.93 11.05 0.05
C SER A 29 9.50 10.07 -1.02
N SER A 30 8.37 10.33 -1.66
CA SER A 30 7.98 9.68 -2.91
C SER A 30 9.01 9.85 -4.04
N SER A 31 10.04 10.66 -3.81
CA SER A 31 11.20 10.86 -4.68
C SER A 31 12.43 10.04 -4.25
N TRP A 32 12.29 8.98 -3.46
CA TRP A 32 13.43 8.19 -2.94
C TRP A 32 14.40 7.71 -4.04
N MET A 33 13.87 7.41 -5.24
CA MET A 33 14.68 6.99 -6.38
C MET A 33 15.56 8.09 -6.97
N GLU A 34 15.32 9.38 -6.69
CA GLU A 34 16.14 10.50 -7.22
C GLU A 34 17.61 10.44 -6.75
N SER A 35 17.83 9.85 -5.58
CA SER A 35 19.17 9.71 -4.99
C SER A 35 19.99 8.53 -5.54
N ILE A 36 19.38 7.69 -6.39
CA ILE A 36 19.98 6.48 -6.93
C ILE A 36 20.67 6.80 -8.26
N ALA A 37 21.84 6.20 -8.50
CA ALA A 37 22.56 6.40 -9.76
C ALA A 37 21.72 5.87 -10.93
N LYS A 38 21.64 6.65 -12.02
CA LYS A 38 20.77 6.38 -13.18
C LYS A 38 21.08 5.07 -13.90
N ASP A 39 22.29 4.53 -13.74
CA ASP A 39 22.77 3.29 -14.32
C ASP A 39 22.61 2.08 -13.41
N THR A 40 22.15 2.26 -12.17
CA THR A 40 21.81 1.15 -11.28
C THR A 40 20.62 0.38 -11.86
N LYS A 41 20.73 -0.94 -11.98
CA LYS A 41 19.65 -1.77 -12.53
C LYS A 41 18.51 -1.89 -11.53
N LEU A 42 17.27 -1.92 -12.01
CA LEU A 42 16.10 -2.15 -11.14
C LEU A 42 16.22 -3.44 -10.32
N SER A 43 16.85 -4.48 -10.87
CA SER A 43 17.09 -5.76 -10.17
C SER A 43 18.09 -5.67 -9.01
N GLU A 44 18.87 -4.58 -8.94
CA GLU A 44 19.82 -4.31 -7.86
C GLU A 44 19.19 -3.48 -6.73
N LEU A 45 17.93 -3.06 -6.89
CA LEU A 45 17.20 -2.24 -5.94
C LEU A 45 16.24 -3.07 -5.08
N SER A 46 16.16 -2.73 -3.80
CA SER A 46 15.02 -3.11 -2.96
C SER A 46 13.86 -2.15 -3.23
N ILE A 47 12.89 -2.58 -4.04
CA ILE A 47 11.74 -1.76 -4.43
C ILE A 47 10.50 -2.22 -3.63
N PRO A 48 9.91 -1.37 -2.77
CA PRO A 48 8.64 -1.66 -2.12
C PRO A 48 7.51 -1.82 -3.13
N GLY A 49 6.61 -2.76 -2.88
CA GLY A 49 5.46 -3.00 -3.73
C GLY A 49 4.23 -3.48 -2.97
N THR A 50 3.09 -3.47 -3.66
CA THR A 50 1.79 -3.84 -3.09
C THR A 50 1.19 -5.03 -3.85
N HIS A 51 0.66 -6.01 -3.11
CA HIS A 51 -0.03 -7.18 -3.66
C HIS A 51 -1.49 -6.83 -3.98
N ASP A 52 -1.99 -7.24 -5.16
CA ASP A 52 -3.33 -6.89 -5.65
C ASP A 52 -3.65 -5.39 -5.43
N SER A 53 -2.79 -4.50 -5.97
CA SER A 53 -2.68 -3.07 -5.62
C SER A 53 -3.99 -2.29 -5.74
N ALA A 54 -4.87 -2.70 -6.64
CA ALA A 54 -6.12 -2.03 -6.97
C ALA A 54 -7.30 -2.39 -6.04
N THR A 55 -7.06 -3.05 -4.90
CA THR A 55 -8.12 -3.64 -4.06
C THR A 55 -8.65 -2.75 -2.94
N GLN A 56 -8.28 -1.46 -2.89
CA GLN A 56 -8.83 -0.49 -1.91
C GLN A 56 -10.34 -0.58 -1.79
N TYR A 57 -11.03 -0.58 -2.94
CA TYR A 57 -12.47 -0.77 -3.00
C TYR A 57 -12.78 -1.99 -3.86
N VAL A 58 -12.83 -3.15 -3.23
CA VAL A 58 -13.19 -4.40 -3.89
C VAL A 58 -14.51 -4.95 -3.36
N SER A 59 -15.24 -5.65 -4.23
CA SER A 59 -16.42 -6.41 -3.81
C SER A 59 -15.99 -7.54 -2.87
N LEU A 60 -16.80 -7.85 -1.86
CA LEU A 60 -16.44 -8.86 -0.84
C LEU A 60 -15.10 -8.51 -0.11
N SER A 61 -14.91 -7.22 0.20
CA SER A 61 -13.75 -6.65 0.91
C SER A 61 -13.15 -7.53 2.02
N PRO A 62 -13.93 -8.13 2.94
CA PRO A 62 -13.37 -8.91 4.05
C PRO A 62 -12.46 -10.09 3.65
N ILE A 63 -12.53 -10.52 2.39
CA ILE A 63 -11.74 -11.66 1.87
C ILE A 63 -10.78 -11.21 0.77
N PHE A 64 -11.14 -10.20 -0.03
CA PHE A 64 -10.39 -9.80 -1.22
C PHE A 64 -9.66 -8.46 -1.12
N GLN A 65 -9.84 -7.70 -0.04
CA GLN A 65 -9.15 -6.43 0.13
C GLN A 65 -7.73 -6.67 0.64
N CYS A 66 -6.73 -6.22 -0.13
CA CYS A 66 -5.32 -6.28 0.24
C CYS A 66 -4.75 -4.90 0.58
N GLN A 67 -5.36 -3.83 0.06
CA GLN A 67 -4.93 -2.45 0.24
C GLN A 67 -6.06 -1.59 0.83
N ASP A 68 -5.71 -0.54 1.56
CA ASP A 68 -6.62 0.49 2.09
C ASP A 68 -6.39 1.89 1.46
N THR A 69 -5.44 1.99 0.54
CA THR A 69 -5.03 3.21 -0.18
C THR A 69 -5.22 3.07 -1.69
N ASP A 70 -5.51 4.18 -2.39
CA ASP A 70 -5.56 4.21 -3.85
C ASP A 70 -4.16 4.17 -4.48
N ILE A 71 -4.09 4.03 -5.81
CA ILE A 71 -2.82 3.91 -6.55
C ILE A 71 -1.95 5.15 -6.37
N GLN A 72 -2.53 6.35 -6.46
CA GLN A 72 -1.78 7.59 -6.27
C GLN A 72 -1.16 7.66 -4.86
N THR A 73 -1.95 7.39 -3.82
CA THR A 73 -1.49 7.37 -2.44
C THR A 73 -0.40 6.30 -2.22
N GLN A 74 -0.51 5.13 -2.86
CA GLN A 74 0.54 4.10 -2.81
C GLN A 74 1.86 4.60 -3.40
N LEU A 75 1.83 5.26 -4.56
CA LEU A 75 3.02 5.84 -5.18
C LEU A 75 3.63 6.96 -4.31
N GLU A 76 2.77 7.81 -3.72
CA GLU A 76 3.18 8.83 -2.75
C GLU A 76 3.81 8.22 -1.49
N ASN A 77 3.37 7.02 -1.09
CA ASN A 77 3.90 6.22 0.01
C ASN A 77 4.99 5.23 -0.44
N VAL A 78 5.83 5.63 -1.40
CA VAL A 78 7.06 4.93 -1.85
C VAL A 78 6.89 3.57 -2.54
N TYR A 79 5.67 3.06 -2.72
CA TYR A 79 5.41 1.78 -3.38
C TYR A 79 5.50 1.94 -4.90
N HIS A 80 6.62 1.54 -5.49
CA HIS A 80 6.88 1.69 -6.94
C HIS A 80 6.78 0.37 -7.72
N TYR A 81 6.35 -0.72 -7.08
CA TYR A 81 6.00 -1.98 -7.73
C TYR A 81 4.54 -2.33 -7.47
N LEU A 82 3.72 -2.39 -8.53
CA LEU A 82 2.27 -2.61 -8.42
C LEU A 82 1.88 -3.96 -9.02
N ASP A 83 1.20 -4.82 -8.27
CA ASP A 83 0.55 -6.05 -8.77
C ASP A 83 -0.84 -5.71 -9.31
N ILE A 84 -0.93 -5.56 -10.64
CA ILE A 84 -2.15 -5.19 -11.35
C ILE A 84 -2.81 -6.43 -11.97
N ARG A 85 -4.02 -6.76 -11.51
CA ARG A 85 -4.82 -7.88 -12.03
C ARG A 85 -6.12 -7.40 -12.63
N LEU A 86 -6.41 -7.86 -13.85
CA LEU A 86 -7.52 -7.36 -14.65
C LEU A 86 -8.11 -8.42 -15.57
N VAL A 87 -9.28 -8.10 -16.12
CA VAL A 87 -9.93 -8.87 -17.18
C VAL A 87 -10.39 -7.96 -18.31
N LEU A 88 -10.40 -8.48 -19.53
CA LEU A 88 -11.02 -7.83 -20.68
C LEU A 88 -12.53 -8.12 -20.69
N LYS A 89 -13.34 -7.06 -20.78
CA LYS A 89 -14.80 -7.17 -20.93
C LYS A 89 -15.33 -6.03 -21.80
N ASN A 90 -15.97 -6.37 -22.93
CA ASN A 90 -16.54 -5.39 -23.87
C ASN A 90 -15.53 -4.27 -24.19
N ASP A 91 -14.31 -4.64 -24.59
CA ASP A 91 -13.20 -3.73 -24.88
C ASP A 91 -12.69 -2.87 -23.71
N ASN A 92 -13.15 -3.12 -22.49
CA ASN A 92 -12.67 -2.47 -21.28
C ASN A 92 -11.76 -3.41 -20.46
N LEU A 93 -10.62 -2.91 -20.02
CA LEU A 93 -9.73 -3.60 -19.08
C LEU A 93 -10.13 -3.23 -17.65
N ILE A 94 -10.78 -4.16 -16.95
CA ILE A 94 -11.40 -3.94 -15.63
C ILE A 94 -10.59 -4.63 -14.54
N LEU A 95 -10.28 -3.92 -13.46
CA LEU A 95 -9.50 -4.44 -12.33
C LEU A 95 -10.30 -5.44 -11.49
N LYS A 96 -9.63 -6.52 -11.08
CA LYS A 96 -10.21 -7.59 -10.27
C LYS A 96 -9.20 -8.22 -9.32
N HIS A 97 -9.72 -8.73 -8.20
CA HIS A 97 -9.06 -9.75 -7.40
C HIS A 97 -9.85 -11.06 -7.59
N ASN A 98 -9.30 -12.00 -8.36
CA ASN A 98 -10.00 -13.22 -8.78
C ASN A 98 -11.33 -12.88 -9.48
N PHE A 99 -12.49 -13.29 -8.93
CA PHE A 99 -13.80 -12.95 -9.49
C PHE A 99 -14.35 -11.63 -8.94
N ALA A 100 -13.78 -11.11 -7.85
CA ALA A 100 -14.24 -9.89 -7.19
C ALA A 100 -13.84 -8.64 -7.98
N LYS A 101 -14.79 -7.74 -8.18
CA LYS A 101 -14.61 -6.51 -8.96
C LYS A 101 -14.09 -5.38 -8.08
N CYS A 102 -13.03 -4.71 -8.54
CA CYS A 102 -12.54 -3.45 -7.98
C CYS A 102 -13.34 -2.25 -8.51
N ARG A 103 -13.48 -1.21 -7.70
CA ARG A 103 -14.31 -0.04 -7.95
C ARG A 103 -13.50 1.24 -7.75
N LYS A 104 -13.89 2.33 -8.42
CA LYS A 104 -13.18 3.61 -8.31
C LYS A 104 -13.38 4.27 -6.94
N ASP A 105 -14.51 4.00 -6.28
CA ASP A 105 -14.81 4.55 -4.96
C ASP A 105 -15.59 3.56 -4.07
N LYS A 106 -15.80 3.95 -2.80
CA LYS A 106 -16.44 3.12 -1.77
C LYS A 106 -17.92 2.83 -2.04
N SER A 107 -18.58 3.62 -2.88
CA SER A 107 -20.01 3.47 -3.19
C SER A 107 -20.31 2.10 -3.77
N LEU A 108 -21.45 1.54 -3.35
CA LEU A 108 -21.98 0.30 -3.94
C LEU A 108 -22.40 0.49 -5.42
N PHE A 109 -22.66 1.74 -5.83
CA PHE A 109 -22.97 2.11 -7.21
C PHE A 109 -21.75 2.61 -7.99
N SER A 110 -20.55 2.56 -7.39
CA SER A 110 -19.33 2.98 -8.07
C SER A 110 -19.10 2.14 -9.31
N ARG A 111 -18.62 2.80 -10.36
CA ARG A 111 -18.24 2.11 -11.60
C ARG A 111 -17.03 1.20 -11.34
N PRO A 112 -16.82 0.19 -12.21
CA PRO A 112 -15.58 -0.59 -12.16
C PRO A 112 -14.36 0.33 -12.29
N LEU A 113 -13.32 0.03 -11.52
CA LEU A 113 -12.00 0.60 -11.74
C LEU A 113 -11.43 -0.01 -13.03
N THR A 114 -10.87 0.82 -13.91
CA THR A 114 -10.27 0.39 -15.19
C THR A 114 -8.76 0.59 -15.20
N LEU A 115 -8.07 -0.06 -16.16
CA LEU A 115 -6.63 0.15 -16.32
C LEU A 115 -6.32 1.62 -16.64
N ASP A 116 -7.19 2.29 -17.38
CA ASP A 116 -7.04 3.72 -17.69
C ASP A 116 -7.00 4.58 -16.42
N ASP A 117 -7.83 4.27 -15.41
CA ASP A 117 -7.79 4.97 -14.12
C ASP A 117 -6.45 4.79 -13.40
N VAL A 118 -5.90 3.57 -13.45
CA VAL A 118 -4.61 3.25 -12.82
C VAL A 118 -3.48 3.97 -13.55
N LEU A 119 -3.51 3.98 -14.89
CA LEU A 119 -2.53 4.66 -15.71
C LEU A 119 -2.61 6.19 -15.56
N GLU A 120 -3.81 6.75 -15.40
CA GLU A 120 -4.00 8.16 -15.07
C GLU A 120 -3.28 8.52 -13.76
N ASP A 121 -3.51 7.74 -12.70
CA ASP A 121 -2.85 7.96 -11.40
C ASP A 121 -1.31 7.83 -11.52
N VAL A 122 -0.82 6.83 -12.28
CA VAL A 122 0.62 6.62 -12.52
C VAL A 122 1.24 7.76 -13.32
N TYR A 123 0.60 8.19 -14.41
CA TYR A 123 1.12 9.28 -15.23
C TYR A 123 1.04 10.63 -14.52
N PHE A 124 0.00 10.85 -13.72
CA PHE A 124 -0.08 12.01 -12.84
C PHE A 124 1.11 12.03 -11.86
N PHE A 125 1.37 10.91 -11.19
CA PHE A 125 2.52 10.78 -10.30
C PHE A 125 3.85 11.06 -11.02
N LEU A 126 4.12 10.37 -12.14
CA LEU A 126 5.37 10.56 -12.90
C LEU A 126 5.52 12.00 -13.44
N GLY A 127 4.43 12.62 -13.89
CA GLY A 127 4.42 14.01 -14.35
C GLY A 127 4.66 15.03 -13.24
N SER A 128 4.21 14.74 -12.01
CA SER A 128 4.46 15.58 -10.83
C SER A 128 5.92 15.55 -10.36
N LYS A 129 6.69 14.55 -10.79
CA LYS A 129 8.10 14.34 -10.44
C LYS A 129 9.08 14.91 -11.46
N SER A 130 8.60 15.63 -12.46
CA SER A 130 9.46 16.21 -13.49
C SER A 130 10.34 17.34 -12.91
N ILE A 131 11.65 17.09 -13.00
CA ILE A 131 12.79 18.02 -12.85
C ILE A 131 12.87 18.93 -14.08
#